data_AF-S5UMS3-F1
#
_entry.id   AF-S5UMS3-F1
#
_cell.length_a   1.000
_cell.length_b   1.000
_cell.length_c   1.000
_cell.angle_alpha   90.00
_cell.angle_beta   90.00
_cell.angle_gamma   90.00
#
_symmetry.space_group_name_H-M   'P 1'
#
loop_
_entity.id
_entity.type
_entity.pdbx_description
1 polymer ?
#
loop_
_entity_poly.entity_id
_entity_poly.type
_entity_poly.pdbx_seq_one_letter_code
_entity_poly.pdbx_strand_id
1 'polypeptide(L)' 'MNAVLSAMPDSWFTDDPDYVESWYTLARNSTGRLDGAADNGWMTVEPYFVEQF' A
#
# COMPACT_ATOMS: atom_id res chain seq x y z
N MET A 1 -34.70 -9.09 -4.62
CA MET A 1 -33.43 -9.00 -3.87
C MET A 1 -32.30 -9.30 -4.84
N ASN A 2 -31.29 -8.44 -4.92
CA ASN A 2 -30.29 -8.43 -5.99
C ASN A 2 -29.21 -9.51 -5.71
N ALA A 3 -29.09 -10.54 -6.55
CA ALA A 3 -28.22 -11.70 -6.33
C ALA A 3 -26.72 -11.33 -6.17
N VAL A 4 -26.33 -10.17 -6.68
CA VAL A 4 -24.97 -9.63 -6.52
C VAL A 4 -24.67 -9.29 -5.06
N LEU A 5 -25.65 -8.76 -4.32
CA LEU A 5 -25.49 -8.42 -2.89
C LEU A 5 -25.46 -9.68 -2.00
N SER A 6 -26.10 -10.78 -2.42
CA SER A 6 -26.02 -12.05 -1.67
C SER A 6 -24.73 -12.83 -1.94
N ALA A 7 -24.00 -12.49 -3.00
CA ALA A 7 -22.75 -13.12 -3.35
C ALA A 7 -21.54 -12.41 -2.73
N MET A 8 -21.74 -11.24 -2.12
CA MET A 8 -20.70 -10.58 -1.36
C MET A 8 -20.44 -11.39 -0.08
N PRO A 9 -19.19 -11.77 0.20
CA PRO A 9 -18.86 -12.48 1.42
C PRO A 9 -19.05 -11.54 2.62
N ASP A 10 -19.50 -12.10 3.75
CA ASP A 10 -19.72 -11.35 5.00
C ASP A 10 -18.42 -10.69 5.51
N SER A 11 -17.26 -11.21 5.10
CA SER A 11 -15.95 -10.59 5.28
C SER A 11 -15.09 -10.77 4.02
N TRP A 12 -14.41 -9.71 3.58
CA TRP A 12 -13.46 -9.73 2.45
C TRP A 12 -12.02 -9.40 2.87
N PHE A 13 -11.83 -9.10 4.15
CA PHE A 13 -10.54 -8.97 4.81
C PHE A 13 -10.66 -9.62 6.20
N THR A 14 -9.60 -10.30 6.62
CA THR A 14 -9.42 -10.72 8.01
C THR A 14 -8.49 -9.70 8.63
N ASP A 15 -8.88 -9.14 9.77
CA ASP A 15 -7.98 -8.34 10.60
C ASP A 15 -6.94 -9.30 11.18
N ASP A 16 -5.84 -9.45 10.46
CA ASP A 16 -4.74 -10.33 10.82
C ASP A 16 -3.79 -9.55 11.75
N PRO A 17 -3.58 -10.01 13.00
CA PRO A 17 -2.70 -9.32 13.93
C PRO A 17 -1.24 -9.26 13.45
N ASP A 18 -0.84 -10.10 12.49
CA ASP A 18 0.48 -10.09 11.87
C ASP A 18 0.54 -9.19 10.61
N TYR A 19 -0.54 -8.48 10.25
CA TYR A 19 -0.53 -7.52 9.15
C TYR A 19 0.18 -6.22 9.54
N VAL A 20 1.40 -6.03 9.03
CA VAL A 20 2.32 -4.94 9.41
C VAL A 20 2.24 -3.70 8.50
N GLU A 21 1.26 -3.61 7.58
CA GLU A 21 1.12 -2.59 6.52
C GLU A 21 1.84 -2.93 5.20
N SER A 22 1.20 -2.62 4.06
CA SER A 22 1.79 -2.74 2.73
C SER A 22 2.11 -1.36 2.15
N TRP A 23 3.39 -1.16 1.81
CA TRP A 23 3.89 0.11 1.30
C TRP A 23 3.90 0.08 -0.22
N TYR A 24 3.11 0.95 -0.87
CA TYR A 24 3.08 1.08 -2.32
C TYR A 24 3.50 2.49 -2.72
N THR A 25 4.57 2.62 -3.49
CA THR A 25 5.03 3.93 -4.00
C THR A 25 4.81 4.01 -5.51
N LEU A 26 3.80 4.78 -5.93
CA LEU A 26 3.66 5.28 -7.30
C LEU A 26 3.97 6.77 -7.30
N ALA A 27 5.25 7.12 -7.18
CA ALA A 27 5.67 8.52 -7.12
C ALA A 27 6.71 8.81 -8.20
N ARG A 28 6.48 9.87 -8.98
CA ARG A 28 7.42 10.33 -10.01
C ARG A 28 8.50 11.25 -9.47
N ASN A 29 8.14 12.10 -8.51
CA ASN A 29 8.99 13.18 -8.02
C ASN A 29 9.19 13.15 -6.49
N SER A 30 8.66 12.14 -5.78
CA SER A 30 8.87 12.05 -4.33
C SER A 30 10.31 11.64 -4.05
N THR A 31 10.94 12.36 -3.12
CA THR A 31 12.30 12.11 -2.66
C THR A 31 12.34 12.22 -1.15
N GLY A 32 13.33 11.57 -0.53
CA GLY A 32 13.59 11.71 0.90
C GLY A 32 12.84 10.68 1.75
N ARG A 33 12.72 10.98 3.05
CA ARG A 33 12.15 10.07 4.04
C ARG A 33 10.63 10.19 4.09
N LEU A 34 9.97 9.04 4.08
CA LEU A 34 8.54 8.88 4.27
C LEU A 34 8.32 8.02 5.51
N ASP A 35 7.61 8.57 6.50
CA ASP A 35 7.21 7.85 7.70
C ASP A 35 5.87 7.13 7.47
N GLY A 36 5.69 5.96 8.10
CA GLY A 36 4.52 5.09 7.97
C GLY A 36 4.36 4.18 9.18
N ALA A 37 3.53 3.14 9.06
CA ALA A 37 3.23 2.17 10.11
C ALA A 37 2.79 2.84 11.44
N ALA A 38 1.91 3.84 11.36
CA ALA A 38 1.50 4.66 12.51
C ALA A 38 2.70 5.21 13.31
N ASP A 39 3.65 5.81 12.59
CA ASP A 39 4.93 6.35 13.10
C ASP A 39 5.94 5.30 13.63
N ASN A 40 5.72 4.01 13.37
CA ASN A 40 6.65 2.93 13.76
C ASN A 40 7.61 2.49 12.64
N GLY A 41 7.47 3.04 11.44
CA GLY A 41 8.27 2.65 10.28
C GLY A 41 8.66 3.84 9.42
N TRP A 42 9.73 3.69 8.63
CA TRP A 42 10.16 4.70 7.67
C TRP A 42 10.86 4.07 6.47
N MET A 43 10.71 4.71 5.30
CA MET A 43 11.48 4.41 4.09
C MET A 43 12.13 5.67 3.55
N THR A 44 13.26 5.54 2.90
CA THR A 44 13.85 6.61 2.08
C THR A 44 13.64 6.26 0.63
N VAL A 45 13.07 7.18 -0.14
CA VAL A 45 12.83 7.01 -1.58
C VAL A 45 13.70 7.98 -2.39
N GLU A 46 14.15 7.49 -3.54
CA GLU A 46 14.82 8.30 -4.55
C GLU A 46 14.26 7.97 -5.95
N PRO A 47 14.14 8.96 -6.85
CA PRO A 47 13.68 8.71 -8.21
C PRO A 47 14.66 7.81 -8.97
N TYR A 48 14.14 6.77 -9.60
CA TYR A 48 14.90 5.91 -10.50
C TYR A 48 14.77 6.42 -11.94
N PHE A 49 15.89 6.81 -12.55
CA PHE A 49 15.97 7.22 -13.94
C PHE A 49 16.57 6.10 -14.79
N VAL A 50 15.90 5.74 -15.88
CA VAL A 50 16.41 4.77 -16.86
C VAL A 50 17.06 5.54 -18.01
N GLU A 51 18.32 5.25 -18.32
CA GLU A 51 18.97 5.76 -19.54
C GLU A 51 18.32 5.16 -20.78
N GLN A 52 18.01 6.02 -21.76
CA GLN A 52 17.48 5.62 -23.06
C GLN A 52 18.58 5.80 -24.10
N PHE A 53 18.98 4.69 -24.75
CA PHE A 53 19.99 4.65 -25.82
C PHE A 53 19.40 5.01 -27.19
#